data_AF-A0A7S2Q481-F1
#
_entry.id   AF-A0A7S2Q481-F1
#
_cell.length_a   1.000
_cell.length_b   1.000
_cell.length_c   1.000
_cell.angle_alpha   90.00
_cell.angle_beta   90.00
_cell.angle_gamma   90.00
#
_symmetry.space_group_name_H-M   'P 1'
#
loop_
_entity.id
_entity.type
_entity.pdbx_description
1 polymer ?
#
loop_
_entity_poly.entity_id
_entity_poly.type
_entity_poly.pdbx_seq_one_letter_code
_entity_poly.pdbx_strand_id
1 'polypeptide(L)'
;VEVAEGVLASITFGVIITFVQGLGILSHLNFHFPVGLSEFLNFFKIFLLDVEVLRPTCFFRNNLFGHYAGSLMTPAFVLGACVTWYWIAKALARCTKRCCELSWDGTVNAMGLHGHLLYVSMCMSILSMWVCGSNPSGKDTLKSAPYTLCYAGEHVALMAVGGVAGTLYVLLPLSLYVRAVFLLPSHVVNQSFAIRHKSVYFKFHPCSFWYGLVHMTRSLLLALIPVV
;
A
#
# COMPACT_ATOMS: atom_id res chain seq x y z
N VAL A 1 -31.59 3.36 5.26
CA VAL A 1 -30.87 4.48 5.91
C VAL A 1 -29.60 3.96 6.58
N GLU A 2 -29.68 2.96 7.47
CA GLU A 2 -28.51 2.36 8.15
C GLU A 2 -27.39 1.86 7.20
N VAL A 3 -27.75 1.21 6.08
CA VAL A 3 -26.75 0.73 5.10
C VAL A 3 -26.03 1.88 4.39
N ALA A 4 -26.71 3.02 4.19
CA ALA A 4 -26.12 4.18 3.52
C ALA A 4 -25.14 4.91 4.45
N GLU A 5 -25.46 5.01 5.74
CA GLU A 5 -24.58 5.60 6.76
C GLU A 5 -23.29 4.79 6.93
N GLY A 6 -23.39 3.46 6.99
CA GLY A 6 -22.21 2.58 7.07
C GLY A 6 -21.28 2.72 5.85
N VAL A 7 -21.85 2.84 4.65
CA VAL A 7 -21.07 3.07 3.42
C VAL A 7 -20.37 4.44 3.45
N LEU A 8 -21.09 5.50 3.84
CA LEU A 8 -20.52 6.84 3.90
C LEU A 8 -19.40 6.96 4.93
N ALA A 9 -19.57 6.32 6.10
CA ALA A 9 -18.53 6.25 7.13
C ALA A 9 -17.27 5.55 6.61
N SER A 10 -17.44 4.41 5.90
CA SER A 10 -16.31 3.68 5.30
C SER A 10 -15.56 4.50 4.25
N ILE A 11 -16.29 5.22 3.38
CA ILE A 11 -15.69 6.09 2.37
C ILE A 11 -14.93 7.25 3.03
N THR A 12 -15.56 7.91 4.01
CA THR A 12 -14.95 9.03 4.76
C THR A 12 -13.67 8.57 5.45
N PHE A 13 -13.71 7.43 6.14
CA PHE A 13 -12.55 6.85 6.80
C PHE A 13 -11.42 6.51 5.80
N GLY A 14 -11.77 5.94 4.65
CA GLY A 14 -10.80 5.65 3.58
C GLY A 14 -10.15 6.92 3.02
N VAL A 15 -10.92 8.00 2.85
CA VAL A 15 -10.39 9.31 2.41
C VAL A 15 -9.46 9.92 3.47
N ILE A 16 -9.84 9.85 4.75
CA ILE A 16 -9.00 10.32 5.87
C ILE A 16 -7.66 9.57 5.88
N ILE A 17 -7.68 8.24 5.79
CA ILE A 17 -6.44 7.45 5.74
C ILE A 17 -5.58 7.86 4.56
N THR A 18 -6.19 7.99 3.38
CA THR A 18 -5.46 8.37 2.16
C THR A 18 -4.81 9.76 2.30
N PHE A 19 -5.54 10.72 2.89
CA PHE A 19 -5.03 12.06 3.15
C PHE A 19 -3.86 12.04 4.14
N VAL A 20 -4.02 11.30 5.25
CA VAL A 20 -2.99 11.11 6.27
C VAL A 20 -1.73 10.44 5.69
N GLN A 21 -1.90 9.39 4.87
CA GLN A 21 -0.80 8.76 4.14
C GLN A 21 -0.08 9.77 3.25
N GLY A 22 -0.82 10.65 2.56
CA GLY A 22 -0.26 11.74 1.78
C GLY A 22 0.57 12.74 2.60
N LEU A 23 0.11 13.10 3.80
CA LEU A 23 0.90 13.92 4.75
C LEU A 23 2.16 13.19 5.21
N GLY A 24 2.07 11.89 5.45
CA GLY A 24 3.21 11.06 5.82
C GLY A 24 4.34 11.10 4.78
N ILE A 25 4.03 11.13 3.47
CA ILE A 25 5.04 11.25 2.41
C ILE A 25 5.89 12.52 2.59
N LEU A 26 5.28 13.64 3.01
CA LEU A 26 5.99 14.90 3.22
C LEU A 26 7.09 14.78 4.28
N SER A 27 6.95 13.88 5.25
CA SER A 27 7.95 13.64 6.29
C SER A 27 9.25 12.99 5.76
N HIS A 28 9.22 12.40 4.56
CA HIS A 28 10.40 11.80 3.93
C HIS A 28 11.19 12.80 3.08
N LEU A 29 10.62 13.97 2.78
CA LEU A 29 11.31 15.03 2.06
C LEU A 29 12.51 15.54 2.86
N ASN A 30 13.57 15.97 2.18
CA ASN A 30 14.81 16.47 2.81
C ASN A 30 14.69 17.91 3.37
N PHE A 31 13.47 18.39 3.62
CA PHE A 31 13.26 19.72 4.19
C PHE A 31 13.35 19.68 5.72
N HIS A 32 14.08 20.64 6.31
CA HIS A 32 14.07 20.87 7.75
C HIS A 32 12.75 21.53 8.15
N PHE A 33 11.79 20.71 8.58
CA PHE A 33 10.54 21.20 9.13
C PHE A 33 10.76 21.79 10.54
N PRO A 34 9.99 22.82 10.93
CA PRO A 34 9.99 23.32 12.30
C PRO A 34 9.53 22.23 13.28
N VAL A 35 10.04 22.27 14.52
CA VAL A 35 9.90 21.21 15.52
C VAL A 35 8.45 20.74 15.70
N GLY A 36 7.50 21.66 15.87
CA GLY A 36 6.09 21.31 16.06
C GLY A 36 5.45 20.59 14.86
N LEU A 37 5.87 20.90 13.63
CA LEU A 37 5.38 20.21 12.44
C LEU A 37 6.02 18.83 12.29
N SER A 38 7.29 18.68 12.66
CA SER A 38 7.99 17.40 12.59
C SER A 38 7.40 16.34 13.54
N GLU A 39 6.98 16.74 14.74
CA GLU A 39 6.30 15.86 15.71
C GLU A 39 4.92 15.44 15.21
N PHE A 40 4.14 16.39 14.69
CA PHE A 40 2.83 16.12 14.09
C PHE A 40 2.94 15.15 12.90
N LEU A 41 3.90 15.35 12.01
CA LEU A 41 4.14 14.46 10.87
C LEU A 41 4.64 13.06 11.29
N ASN A 42 5.47 12.99 12.33
CA ASN A 42 5.93 11.70 12.88
C ASN A 42 4.79 10.85 13.43
N PHE A 43 3.76 11.47 14.04
CA PHE A 43 2.56 10.74 14.48
C PHE A 43 1.84 10.05 13.31
N PHE A 44 1.78 10.69 12.14
CA PHE A 44 1.11 10.11 10.97
C PHE A 44 1.89 8.99 10.27
N LYS A 45 3.18 8.80 10.58
CA LYS A 45 3.97 7.67 10.04
C LYS A 45 3.39 6.30 10.44
N ILE A 46 2.68 6.21 11.57
CA ILE A 46 1.95 4.99 11.94
C ILE A 46 0.91 4.59 10.89
N PHE A 47 0.20 5.57 10.32
CA PHE A 47 -0.84 5.33 9.32
C PHE A 47 -0.30 5.10 7.91
N LEU A 48 0.97 5.46 7.68
CA LEU A 48 1.73 4.95 6.53
C LEU A 48 2.04 3.45 6.66
N LEU A 49 1.68 2.81 7.79
CA LEU A 49 1.98 1.40 8.05
C LEU A 49 3.49 1.15 7.88
N ASP A 50 4.27 2.14 8.33
CA ASP A 50 5.71 2.05 8.31
C ASP A 50 6.15 1.16 9.47
N VAL A 51 6.52 -0.08 9.14
CA VAL A 51 6.96 -1.09 10.11
C VAL A 51 8.25 -0.65 10.82
N GLU A 52 8.93 0.40 10.33
CA GLU A 52 10.05 1.05 11.02
C GLU A 52 9.65 1.62 12.40
N VAL A 53 8.38 2.00 12.61
CA VAL A 53 7.89 2.47 13.92
C VAL A 53 8.00 1.37 14.99
N LEU A 54 7.85 0.10 14.60
CA LEU A 54 7.97 -1.06 15.49
C LEU A 54 9.42 -1.48 15.75
N ARG A 55 10.41 -0.83 15.10
CA ARG A 55 11.85 -1.14 15.17
C ARG A 55 12.13 -2.65 15.20
N PRO A 56 11.87 -3.38 14.10
CA PRO A 56 12.05 -4.83 14.04
C PRO A 56 13.48 -5.29 14.33
N THR A 57 14.47 -4.39 14.29
CA THR A 57 15.86 -4.61 14.73
C THR A 57 15.99 -5.06 16.18
N CYS A 58 14.99 -4.80 17.04
CA CYS A 58 14.99 -5.29 18.41
C CYS A 58 14.64 -6.79 18.51
N PHE A 59 13.97 -7.37 17.51
CA PHE A 59 13.53 -8.77 17.51
C PHE A 59 14.31 -9.63 16.50
N PHE A 60 14.66 -9.05 15.35
CA PHE A 60 15.50 -9.68 14.33
C PHE A 60 16.91 -9.11 14.42
N ARG A 61 17.91 -9.98 14.62
CA ARG A 61 19.35 -9.67 14.59
C ARG A 61 19.68 -8.77 13.39
N ASN A 62 20.50 -7.73 13.60
CA ASN A 62 20.92 -6.64 12.70
C ASN A 62 21.22 -7.02 11.22
N ASN A 63 20.21 -7.51 10.50
CA ASN A 63 20.29 -7.89 9.11
C ASN A 63 19.46 -6.90 8.32
N LEU A 64 20.07 -6.28 7.30
CA LEU A 64 19.44 -5.30 6.43
C LEU A 64 18.12 -5.83 5.82
N PHE A 65 18.09 -7.10 5.44
CA PHE A 65 16.88 -7.74 4.92
C PHE A 65 15.74 -7.83 5.94
N GLY A 66 16.07 -8.08 7.22
CA GLY A 66 15.07 -8.14 8.30
C GLY A 66 14.39 -6.80 8.55
N HIS A 67 15.10 -5.70 8.30
CA HIS A 67 14.55 -4.34 8.39
C HIS A 67 13.41 -4.12 7.38
N TYR A 68 13.57 -4.63 6.16
CA TYR A 68 12.61 -4.44 5.07
C TYR A 68 11.59 -5.57 4.90
N ALA A 69 11.87 -6.76 5.43
CA ALA A 69 11.03 -7.94 5.29
C ALA A 69 9.61 -7.69 5.82
N GLY A 70 9.46 -7.02 6.97
CA GLY A 70 8.14 -6.73 7.55
C GLY A 70 7.24 -5.91 6.61
N SER A 71 7.79 -4.83 6.04
CA SER A 71 7.06 -3.98 5.09
C SER A 71 6.74 -4.74 3.79
N LEU A 72 7.70 -5.50 3.26
CA LEU A 72 7.53 -6.33 2.06
C LEU A 72 6.49 -7.46 2.23
N MET A 73 6.38 -8.02 3.43
CA MET A 73 5.44 -9.10 3.73
C MET A 73 4.03 -8.60 4.02
N THR A 74 3.85 -7.33 4.36
CA THR A 74 2.55 -6.78 4.75
C THR A 74 1.46 -6.98 3.67
N PRO A 75 1.67 -6.65 2.38
CA PRO A 75 0.65 -6.88 1.35
C PRO A 75 0.34 -8.36 1.19
N ALA A 76 1.37 -9.20 1.19
CA ALA A 76 1.20 -10.65 1.07
C ALA A 76 0.39 -11.21 2.24
N PHE A 77 0.61 -10.70 3.46
CA PHE A 77 -0.15 -11.07 4.64
C PHE A 77 -1.62 -10.65 4.53
N VAL A 78 -1.90 -9.40 4.15
CA VAL A 78 -3.29 -8.89 4.03
C VAL A 78 -4.06 -9.60 2.91
N LEU A 79 -3.44 -9.82 1.75
CA LEU A 79 -4.05 -10.57 0.65
C LEU A 79 -4.23 -12.05 1.02
N GLY A 80 -3.23 -12.65 1.68
CA GLY A 80 -3.32 -13.99 2.23
C GLY A 80 -4.47 -14.13 3.22
N ALA A 81 -4.64 -13.15 4.12
CA ALA A 81 -5.74 -13.10 5.08
C ALA A 81 -7.12 -13.02 4.38
N CYS A 82 -7.24 -12.27 3.28
CA CYS A 82 -8.48 -12.22 2.49
C CYS A 82 -8.82 -13.60 1.89
N VAL A 83 -7.80 -14.31 1.37
CA VAL A 83 -7.97 -15.65 0.79
C VAL A 83 -8.27 -16.69 1.86
N THR A 84 -7.58 -16.67 3.00
CA THR A 84 -7.86 -17.58 4.12
C THR A 84 -9.26 -17.35 4.67
N TRP A 85 -9.69 -16.09 4.78
CA TRP A 85 -11.05 -15.75 5.19
C TRP A 85 -12.11 -16.30 4.22
N TYR A 86 -11.86 -16.25 2.91
CA TYR A 86 -12.73 -16.88 1.91
C TYR A 86 -12.87 -18.40 2.15
N TRP A 87 -11.77 -19.10 2.40
CA TRP A 87 -11.81 -20.53 2.67
C TRP A 87 -12.49 -20.87 4.00
N ILE A 88 -12.26 -20.07 5.05
CA ILE A 88 -12.94 -20.22 6.35
C ILE A 88 -14.45 -20.02 6.17
N ALA A 89 -14.87 -18.94 5.51
CA ALA A 89 -16.28 -18.68 5.24
C ALA A 89 -16.94 -19.81 4.44
N LYS A 90 -16.24 -20.37 3.45
CA LYS A 90 -16.71 -21.51 2.65
C LYS A 90 -16.81 -22.79 3.47
N ALA A 91 -15.86 -23.05 4.37
CA ALA A 91 -15.91 -24.18 5.28
C ALA A 91 -17.05 -24.04 6.29
N LEU A 92 -17.23 -22.85 6.87
CA LEU A 92 -18.33 -22.55 7.79
C LEU A 92 -19.70 -22.63 7.13
N ALA A 93 -19.85 -22.19 5.88
CA ALA A 93 -21.10 -22.32 5.13
C ALA A 93 -21.50 -23.79 4.90
N ARG A 94 -20.52 -24.70 4.76
CA ARG A 94 -20.77 -26.15 4.70
C ARG A 94 -21.22 -26.71 6.06
N CYS A 95 -20.65 -26.21 7.16
CA CYS A 95 -20.98 -26.66 8.52
C CYS A 95 -22.28 -26.04 9.07
N THR A 96 -22.64 -24.84 8.62
CA THR A 96 -23.75 -24.05 9.17
C THR A 96 -24.66 -23.61 8.02
N LYS A 97 -25.81 -24.28 7.85
CA LYS A 97 -26.84 -23.97 6.83
C LYS A 97 -27.44 -22.54 6.88
N ARG A 98 -26.94 -21.67 7.77
CA ARG A 98 -27.40 -20.29 7.98
C ARG A 98 -26.38 -19.22 7.54
N CYS A 99 -25.16 -19.58 7.20
CA CYS A 99 -24.14 -18.59 6.86
C CYS A 99 -24.20 -18.21 5.36
N CYS A 100 -24.16 -16.90 5.08
CA CYS A 100 -24.09 -16.37 3.72
C CYS A 100 -22.82 -16.86 3.02
N GLU A 101 -22.96 -17.45 1.82
CA GLU A 101 -21.81 -17.81 1.00
C GLU A 101 -21.09 -16.55 0.51
N LEU A 102 -19.83 -16.39 0.92
CA LEU A 102 -18.96 -15.33 0.40
C LEU A 102 -18.59 -15.67 -1.05
N SER A 103 -18.98 -14.81 -2.00
CA SER A 103 -18.62 -15.01 -3.40
C SER A 103 -17.14 -14.69 -3.65
N TRP A 104 -16.52 -15.45 -4.56
CA TRP A 104 -15.14 -15.19 -4.96
C TRP A 104 -14.96 -13.78 -5.55
N ASP A 105 -15.94 -13.31 -6.32
CA ASP A 105 -15.92 -11.95 -6.87
C ASP A 105 -15.93 -10.89 -5.76
N GLY A 106 -16.66 -11.13 -4.67
CA GLY A 106 -16.64 -10.29 -3.47
C GLY A 106 -15.28 -10.26 -2.78
N THR A 107 -14.60 -11.41 -2.69
CA THR A 107 -13.24 -11.50 -2.13
C THR A 107 -12.23 -10.76 -3.00
N VAL A 108 -12.27 -10.94 -4.33
CA VAL A 108 -11.38 -10.22 -5.26
C VAL A 108 -11.62 -8.71 -5.19
N ASN A 109 -12.87 -8.30 -5.09
CA ASN A 109 -13.22 -6.90 -4.86
C ASN A 109 -12.60 -6.35 -3.56
N ALA A 110 -12.70 -7.10 -2.47
CA ALA A 110 -12.09 -6.73 -1.20
C ALA A 110 -10.57 -6.67 -1.30
N MET A 111 -9.92 -7.60 -2.01
CA MET A 111 -8.47 -7.55 -2.27
C MET A 111 -8.08 -6.28 -3.03
N GLY A 112 -8.86 -5.85 -4.03
CA GLY A 112 -8.63 -4.59 -4.74
C GLY A 112 -8.75 -3.36 -3.82
N LEU A 113 -9.73 -3.37 -2.90
CA LEU A 113 -9.89 -2.30 -1.91
C LEU A 113 -8.70 -2.21 -0.95
N HIS A 114 -8.23 -3.34 -0.42
CA HIS A 114 -7.03 -3.37 0.44
C HIS A 114 -5.76 -3.00 -0.34
N GLY A 115 -5.66 -3.45 -1.59
CA GLY A 115 -4.57 -3.09 -2.49
C GLY A 115 -4.45 -1.59 -2.68
N HIS A 116 -5.57 -0.90 -2.90
CA HIS A 116 -5.62 0.57 -2.93
C HIS A 116 -5.19 1.22 -1.61
N LEU A 117 -5.68 0.69 -0.49
CA LEU A 117 -5.40 1.24 0.84
C LEU A 117 -3.90 1.16 1.19
N LEU A 118 -3.23 0.07 0.79
CA LEU A 118 -1.82 -0.15 1.07
C LEU A 118 -0.89 0.43 0.00
N TYR A 119 -1.42 0.83 -1.15
CA TYR A 119 -0.61 1.18 -2.32
C TYR A 119 0.43 2.26 -2.03
N VAL A 120 0.03 3.35 -1.37
CA VAL A 120 0.91 4.48 -1.05
C VAL A 120 2.04 4.05 -0.12
N SER A 121 1.69 3.34 0.95
CA SER A 121 2.64 2.76 1.89
C SER A 121 3.66 1.87 1.18
N MET A 122 3.20 1.03 0.26
CA MET A 122 4.09 0.14 -0.49
C MET A 122 5.02 0.89 -1.43
N CYS A 123 4.54 1.92 -2.12
CA CYS A 123 5.39 2.77 -2.94
C CYS A 123 6.51 3.38 -2.09
N MET A 124 6.18 3.92 -0.92
CA MET A 124 7.15 4.52 -0.01
C MET A 124 8.14 3.50 0.56
N SER A 125 7.68 2.35 1.06
CA SER A 125 8.55 1.33 1.64
C SER A 125 9.49 0.69 0.62
N ILE A 126 9.07 0.57 -0.64
CA ILE A 126 9.92 0.03 -1.70
C ILE A 126 10.92 1.12 -2.12
N LEU A 127 10.45 2.32 -2.44
CA LEU A 127 11.32 3.41 -2.92
C LEU A 127 12.31 3.89 -1.86
N SER A 128 12.02 3.73 -0.56
CA SER A 128 12.97 4.05 0.50
C SER A 128 14.28 3.25 0.43
N MET A 129 14.30 2.10 -0.25
CA MET A 129 15.52 1.31 -0.50
C MET A 129 16.50 2.01 -1.47
N TRP A 130 16.07 3.05 -2.18
CA TRP A 130 16.91 3.84 -3.08
C TRP A 130 17.24 5.24 -2.52
N VAL A 131 16.71 5.59 -1.35
CA VAL A 131 16.92 6.92 -0.76
C VAL A 131 18.23 6.96 0.01
N CYS A 132 19.26 7.47 -0.66
CA CYS A 132 20.59 7.70 -0.10
C CYS A 132 20.74 9.12 0.44
N GLY A 133 21.49 9.28 1.54
CA GLY A 133 21.85 10.56 2.11
C GLY A 133 23.34 10.67 2.38
N SER A 134 23.89 11.87 2.21
CA SER A 134 25.30 12.12 2.45
C SER A 134 25.62 12.16 3.94
N ASN A 135 26.64 11.39 4.34
CA ASN A 135 27.14 11.34 5.70
C ASN A 135 28.39 12.26 5.83
N PRO A 136 28.64 12.94 6.96
CA PRO A 136 29.89 13.67 7.23
C PRO A 136 31.19 12.92 6.93
N SER A 137 31.17 11.59 6.87
CA SER A 137 32.30 10.75 6.44
C SER A 137 32.60 10.81 4.93
N GLY A 138 31.82 11.56 4.14
CA GLY A 138 31.97 11.69 2.69
C GLY A 138 31.46 10.48 1.88
N LYS A 139 30.80 9.52 2.53
CA LYS A 139 30.17 8.36 1.89
C LYS A 139 28.66 8.46 2.03
N ASP A 140 27.94 8.11 0.97
CA ASP A 140 26.49 8.06 1.01
C ASP A 140 26.01 6.79 1.71
N THR A 141 25.05 6.97 2.61
CA THR A 141 24.45 5.90 3.41
C THR A 141 22.94 5.90 3.23
N LEU A 142 22.32 4.73 3.38
CA LEU A 142 20.87 4.60 3.27
C LEU A 142 20.18 5.39 4.39
N LYS A 143 19.16 6.19 4.06
CA LYS A 143 18.50 7.09 5.03
C LYS A 143 17.79 6.34 6.17
N SER A 144 17.20 5.18 5.86
CA SER A 144 16.53 4.30 6.82
C SER A 144 17.52 3.45 7.65
N ALA A 145 18.66 3.10 7.07
CA ALA A 145 19.68 2.23 7.67
C ALA A 145 21.08 2.85 7.51
N PRO A 146 21.45 3.86 8.34
CA PRO A 146 22.67 4.65 8.15
C PRO A 146 23.98 3.86 8.33
N TYR A 147 23.90 2.61 8.79
CA TYR A 147 25.03 1.68 8.86
C TYR A 147 25.35 1.01 7.50
N THR A 148 24.48 1.15 6.49
CA THR A 148 24.66 0.54 5.17
C THR A 148 25.14 1.59 4.16
N LEU A 149 26.24 1.28 3.48
CA LEU A 149 26.79 2.10 2.41
C LEU A 149 25.97 1.95 1.12
N CYS A 150 25.64 3.06 0.48
CA CYS A 150 24.92 3.05 -0.79
C CYS A 150 25.79 2.48 -1.91
N TYR A 151 25.15 1.77 -2.84
CA TYR A 151 25.73 1.12 -4.02
C TYR A 151 26.87 0.12 -3.75
N ALA A 152 27.01 -0.38 -2.52
CA ALA A 152 28.04 -1.34 -2.14
C ALA A 152 27.48 -2.55 -1.40
N GLY A 153 28.10 -3.72 -1.58
CA GLY A 153 27.83 -4.94 -0.80
C GLY A 153 26.35 -5.34 -0.78
N GLU A 154 25.77 -5.39 0.42
CA GLU A 154 24.39 -5.82 0.69
C GLU A 154 23.33 -4.88 0.08
N HIS A 155 23.65 -3.61 -0.15
CA HIS A 155 22.72 -2.64 -0.72
C HIS A 155 22.31 -3.01 -2.16
N VAL A 156 23.24 -3.52 -2.97
CA VAL A 156 22.94 -3.91 -4.36
C VAL A 156 21.97 -5.09 -4.40
N ALA A 157 22.13 -6.06 -3.49
CA ALA A 157 21.19 -7.17 -3.35
C ALA A 157 19.82 -6.67 -2.88
N LEU A 158 19.78 -5.71 -1.95
CA LEU A 158 18.53 -5.08 -1.50
C LEU A 158 17.83 -4.33 -2.64
N MET A 159 18.56 -3.57 -3.46
CA MET A 159 17.99 -2.88 -4.62
C MET A 159 17.38 -3.87 -5.63
N ALA A 160 18.02 -5.03 -5.85
CA ALA A 160 17.47 -6.06 -6.73
C ALA A 160 16.15 -6.63 -6.18
N VAL A 161 16.09 -6.95 -4.88
CA VAL A 161 14.85 -7.37 -4.21
C VAL A 161 13.78 -6.29 -4.28
N GLY A 162 14.16 -5.04 -4.01
CA GLY A 162 13.30 -3.88 -4.15
C GLY A 162 12.73 -3.77 -5.55
N GLY A 163 13.53 -4.00 -6.60
CA GLY A 163 13.09 -3.91 -7.99
C GLY A 163 12.04 -4.96 -8.34
N VAL A 164 12.23 -6.20 -7.86
CA VAL A 164 11.24 -7.27 -7.99
C VAL A 164 9.96 -6.92 -7.22
N ALA A 165 10.09 -6.45 -5.97
CA ALA A 165 8.96 -6.04 -5.15
C ALA A 165 8.20 -4.84 -5.75
N GLY A 166 8.90 -3.85 -6.30
CA GLY A 166 8.32 -2.72 -7.01
C GLY A 166 7.52 -3.16 -8.23
N THR A 167 8.05 -4.12 -8.98
CA THR A 167 7.31 -4.70 -10.11
C THR A 167 6.04 -5.40 -9.65
N LEU A 168 6.12 -6.25 -8.62
CA LEU A 168 5.01 -7.07 -8.14
C LEU A 168 3.95 -6.29 -7.34
N TYR A 169 4.34 -5.31 -6.54
CA TYR A 169 3.44 -4.61 -5.61
C TYR A 169 3.08 -3.18 -6.04
N VAL A 170 3.83 -2.58 -6.97
CA VAL A 170 3.56 -1.21 -7.45
C VAL A 170 3.10 -1.24 -8.90
N LEU A 171 3.91 -1.77 -9.81
CA LEU A 171 3.61 -1.73 -11.25
C LEU A 171 2.50 -2.70 -11.64
N LEU A 172 2.53 -3.94 -11.13
CA LEU A 172 1.51 -4.94 -11.45
C LEU A 172 0.10 -4.49 -11.00
N PRO A 173 -0.15 -4.08 -9.74
CA PRO A 173 -1.48 -3.60 -9.33
C PRO A 173 -1.93 -2.37 -10.12
N LEU A 174 -1.02 -1.43 -10.42
CA LEU A 174 -1.33 -0.28 -11.26
C LEU A 174 -1.76 -0.71 -12.66
N SER A 175 -1.04 -1.63 -13.30
CA SER A 175 -1.38 -2.15 -14.63
C SER A 175 -2.72 -2.89 -14.65
N LEU A 176 -3.02 -3.69 -13.62
CA LEU A 176 -4.30 -4.37 -13.46
C LEU A 176 -5.43 -3.35 -13.27
N TYR A 177 -5.17 -2.28 -12.53
CA TYR A 177 -6.13 -1.21 -12.32
C TYR A 177 -6.42 -0.43 -13.61
N VAL A 178 -5.38 -0.05 -14.36
CA VAL A 178 -5.50 0.57 -15.69
C VAL A 178 -6.38 -0.30 -16.60
N ARG A 179 -6.06 -1.60 -16.69
CA ARG A 179 -6.83 -2.56 -17.49
C ARG A 179 -8.29 -2.63 -17.03
N ALA A 180 -8.55 -2.65 -15.72
CA ALA A 180 -9.90 -2.69 -15.18
C ALA A 180 -10.71 -1.44 -15.57
N VAL A 181 -10.11 -0.25 -15.49
CA VAL A 181 -10.74 1.02 -15.91
C VAL A 181 -11.14 0.99 -17.39
N PHE A 182 -10.27 0.50 -18.27
CA PHE A 182 -10.57 0.41 -19.71
C PHE A 182 -11.62 -0.66 -20.07
N LEU A 183 -11.65 -1.78 -19.35
CA LEU A 183 -12.61 -2.86 -19.59
C LEU A 183 -13.98 -2.62 -18.94
N LEU A 184 -14.05 -1.79 -17.91
CA LEU A 184 -15.27 -1.51 -17.16
C LEU A 184 -16.46 -1.10 -18.03
N PRO A 185 -16.38 -0.09 -18.92
CA PRO A 185 -17.55 0.37 -19.69
C PRO A 185 -18.15 -0.71 -20.61
N SER A 186 -17.33 -1.63 -21.12
CA SER A 186 -17.80 -2.69 -22.03
C SER A 186 -18.34 -3.91 -21.31
N HIS A 187 -17.93 -4.15 -20.05
CA HIS A 187 -18.25 -5.37 -19.31
C HIS A 187 -19.11 -5.14 -18.06
N VAL A 188 -19.54 -3.90 -17.78
CA VAL A 188 -20.35 -3.57 -16.59
C VAL A 188 -21.72 -4.28 -16.55
N VAL A 189 -22.26 -4.66 -17.72
CA VAL A 189 -23.52 -5.41 -17.83
C VAL A 189 -23.39 -6.81 -17.19
N ASN A 190 -22.18 -7.38 -17.17
CA ASN A 190 -21.93 -8.67 -16.53
C ASN A 190 -21.83 -8.50 -15.01
N GLN A 191 -22.81 -9.04 -14.28
CA GLN A 191 -22.91 -8.91 -12.83
C GLN A 191 -21.65 -9.38 -12.08
N SER A 192 -21.06 -10.52 -12.46
CA SER A 192 -19.81 -11.01 -11.86
C SER A 192 -18.63 -10.06 -12.05
N PHE A 193 -18.52 -9.46 -13.25
CA PHE A 193 -17.46 -8.50 -13.56
C PHE A 193 -17.64 -7.21 -12.76
N ALA A 194 -18.88 -6.71 -12.68
CA ALA A 194 -19.23 -5.52 -11.91
C ALA A 194 -18.93 -5.70 -10.42
N ILE A 195 -19.30 -6.85 -9.83
CA ILE A 195 -19.00 -7.15 -8.41
C ILE A 195 -17.49 -7.21 -8.18
N ARG A 196 -16.75 -7.93 -9.04
CA ARG A 196 -15.30 -8.13 -8.90
C ARG A 196 -14.51 -6.82 -8.93
N HIS A 197 -14.88 -5.89 -9.80
CA HIS A 197 -14.19 -4.61 -9.99
C HIS A 197 -14.89 -3.45 -9.28
N LYS A 198 -15.80 -3.74 -8.33
CA LYS A 198 -16.54 -2.71 -7.60
C LYS A 198 -15.61 -1.72 -6.90
N SER A 199 -14.45 -2.16 -6.42
CA SER A 199 -13.43 -1.35 -5.76
C SER A 199 -12.83 -0.26 -6.66
N VAL A 200 -12.95 -0.41 -7.99
CA VAL A 200 -12.49 0.57 -8.97
C VAL A 200 -13.40 1.80 -8.96
N TYR A 201 -14.72 1.60 -9.03
CA TYR A 201 -15.68 2.68 -9.24
C TYR A 201 -16.48 3.06 -7.99
N PHE A 202 -16.57 2.21 -6.97
CA PHE A 202 -17.42 2.44 -5.80
C PHE A 202 -17.05 3.70 -5.00
N LYS A 203 -15.77 4.08 -4.98
CA LYS A 203 -15.29 5.29 -4.29
C LYS A 203 -15.61 6.57 -5.05
N PHE A 204 -15.82 6.51 -6.36
CA PHE A 204 -15.90 7.67 -7.24
C PHE A 204 -17.27 7.78 -7.89
N HIS A 205 -17.60 8.99 -8.36
CA HIS A 205 -18.81 9.18 -9.13
C HIS A 205 -18.78 8.31 -10.40
N PRO A 206 -19.90 7.71 -10.83
CA PRO A 206 -19.94 6.84 -12.02
C PRO A 206 -19.43 7.48 -13.31
N CYS A 207 -19.49 8.81 -13.45
CA CYS A 207 -18.93 9.53 -14.60
C CYS A 207 -17.41 9.77 -14.50
N SER A 208 -16.82 9.56 -13.32
CA SER A 208 -15.42 9.88 -12.99
C SER A 208 -14.68 8.70 -12.36
N PHE A 209 -15.04 7.47 -12.74
CA PHE A 209 -14.42 6.24 -12.21
C PHE A 209 -12.91 6.13 -12.50
N TRP A 210 -12.42 6.82 -13.55
CA TRP A 210 -11.00 6.87 -13.90
C TRP A 210 -10.15 7.67 -12.89
N TYR A 211 -10.76 8.45 -12.00
CA TYR A 211 -10.02 9.29 -11.05
C TYR A 211 -9.20 8.47 -10.04
N GLY A 212 -9.58 7.22 -9.78
CA GLY A 212 -8.75 6.31 -8.98
C GLY A 212 -7.38 6.07 -9.58
N LEU A 213 -7.27 6.03 -10.91
CA LEU A 213 -5.99 5.85 -11.61
C LEU A 213 -5.09 7.09 -11.43
N VAL A 214 -5.67 8.28 -11.54
CA VAL A 214 -4.95 9.55 -11.27
C VAL A 214 -4.44 9.56 -9.84
N HIS A 215 -5.27 9.11 -8.89
CA HIS A 215 -4.89 9.04 -7.49
C HIS A 215 -3.68 8.11 -7.27
N MET A 216 -3.72 6.87 -7.78
CA MET A 216 -2.59 5.94 -7.66
C MET A 216 -1.32 6.48 -8.34
N THR A 217 -1.46 7.02 -9.55
CA THR A 217 -0.33 7.59 -10.30
C THR A 217 0.29 8.77 -9.54
N ARG A 218 -0.53 9.67 -9.01
CA ARG A 218 -0.08 10.78 -8.16
C ARG A 218 0.69 10.26 -6.94
N SER A 219 0.17 9.24 -6.24
CA SER A 219 0.84 8.66 -5.07
C SER A 219 2.21 8.08 -5.43
N LEU A 220 2.33 7.39 -6.56
CA LEU A 220 3.61 6.87 -7.06
C LEU A 220 4.59 8.00 -7.37
N LEU A 221 4.13 9.05 -8.07
CA LEU A 221 4.96 10.21 -8.39
C LEU A 221 5.44 10.94 -7.13
N LEU A 222 4.58 11.10 -6.13
CA LEU A 222 4.95 11.69 -4.83
C LEU A 222 5.98 10.84 -4.08
N ALA A 223 5.85 9.52 -4.15
CA ALA A 223 6.80 8.59 -3.52
C ALA A 223 8.17 8.54 -4.23
N LEU A 224 8.23 8.94 -5.49
CA LEU A 224 9.47 9.02 -6.27
C LEU A 224 10.31 10.26 -5.95
N ILE A 225 9.69 11.35 -5.45
CA ILE A 225 10.38 12.60 -5.12
C ILE A 225 11.64 12.42 -4.25
N PRO A 226 11.62 11.69 -3.12
CA PRO A 226 12.82 11.53 -2.28
C PRO A 226 13.93 10.67 -2.89
N VAL A 227 13.65 9.96 -4.00
CA VAL A 227 14.63 9.10 -4.68
C VAL A 227 15.48 9.89 -5.68
N VAL A 228 14.92 10.97 -6.23
CA VAL A 228 15.57 11.87 -7.20
C VAL A 228 16.36 12.95 -6.44
#